data_AF-A0AAV0HM98-F1
#
_entry.id   AF-A0AAV0HM98-F1
#
_cell.length_a   1.000
_cell.length_b   1.000
_cell.length_c   1.000
_cell.angle_alpha   90.00
_cell.angle_beta   90.00
_cell.angle_gamma   90.00
#
_symmetry.space_group_name_H-M   'P 1'
#
loop_
_entity.id
_entity.type
_entity.pdbx_description
1 polymer ?
#
loop_
_entity_poly.entity_id
_entity_poly.type
_entity_poly.pdbx_seq_one_letter_code
_entity_poly.pdbx_strand_id
1 'polypeptide(L)'
;MAHLRTAHPVNVRKSRRGIHLVLCIHFCLRPPNSVSAPSPSVPALPAVSRHNLGKMLGRLAATRLLEIRQAFRRAAQTSRSFSTALNYVSPLASGNFLIIFLFGFHFRDFSSVRKWFIFVQHIDSPDNNPDMPWEFNSQNQEKVKEIISHYPSNYKQSAVIPLLDLAQQQHGGWLPVSAMNAVAKVIEVAPIRVYEVATFYSMFNRTPVGKYHLLVCGTTPCMIRGSREIEDALLKHLGVKRNEVTKDGLFSVGEMECMGSCVNAPMITVADYSSGSEGYSYNYYEDVTPKRVVEIVELLRKGEKLPPGTQNAKRIMSGPEGGNTTLLTDPKPPPCRDLDAC
;
A
#
# COMPACT_ATOMS: atom_id res chain seq x y z
N MET A 1 11.85 -61.76 29.31
CA MET A 1 13.12 -62.23 28.73
C MET A 1 13.65 -61.14 27.82
N ALA A 2 14.84 -60.63 28.15
CA ALA A 2 15.81 -59.85 27.33
C ALA A 2 15.31 -58.63 26.51
N HIS A 3 16.00 -57.50 26.38
CA HIS A 3 17.06 -56.79 27.12
C HIS A 3 17.23 -55.46 26.34
N LEU A 4 17.30 -54.32 27.05
CA LEU A 4 18.14 -53.12 26.83
C LEU A 4 18.43 -52.66 25.36
N ARG A 5 18.27 -51.39 24.96
CA ARG A 5 18.98 -50.22 25.51
C ARG A 5 18.27 -48.89 25.20
N THR A 6 18.31 -48.04 26.21
CA THR A 6 18.03 -46.60 26.23
C THR A 6 19.18 -45.79 25.58
N ALA A 7 18.86 -44.66 24.96
CA ALA A 7 19.84 -43.63 24.58
C ALA A 7 19.44 -42.29 25.22
N HIS A 8 20.31 -41.82 26.11
CA HIS A 8 20.25 -40.54 26.81
C HIS A 8 20.91 -39.41 26.00
N PRO A 9 20.67 -38.13 26.37
CA PRO A 9 21.00 -36.96 25.57
C PRO A 9 22.48 -36.59 25.64
N VAL A 10 23.02 -36.05 24.54
CA VAL A 10 24.40 -35.54 24.49
C VAL A 10 24.44 -34.12 25.05
N ASN A 11 25.16 -34.01 26.16
CA ASN A 11 25.52 -32.79 26.86
C ASN A 11 26.88 -32.31 26.32
N VAL A 12 26.95 -31.10 25.75
CA VAL A 12 28.23 -30.47 25.36
C VAL A 12 28.53 -29.33 26.32
N ARG A 13 29.46 -29.55 27.26
CA ARG A 13 30.02 -28.55 28.16
C ARG A 13 31.37 -28.03 27.64
N LYS A 14 31.43 -26.70 27.50
CA LYS A 14 32.56 -25.74 27.59
C LYS A 14 34.01 -26.26 27.48
N SER A 15 34.77 -25.61 26.58
CA SER A 15 36.19 -25.33 26.75
C SER A 15 36.49 -23.86 26.41
N ARG A 16 37.36 -23.25 27.22
CA ARG A 16 37.77 -21.83 27.24
C ARG A 16 39.03 -21.62 26.39
N ARG A 17 39.14 -20.42 25.81
CA ARG A 17 40.31 -19.61 25.36
C ARG A 17 39.82 -18.86 24.11
N GLY A 18 39.67 -17.55 24.03
CA GLY A 18 40.29 -16.43 24.73
C GLY A 18 40.83 -15.50 23.65
N ILE A 19 40.25 -14.31 23.47
CA ILE A 19 40.88 -13.07 22.96
C ILE A 19 40.03 -11.92 23.51
N HIS A 20 40.68 -11.09 24.30
CA HIS A 20 40.18 -9.87 24.90
C HIS A 20 40.12 -8.74 23.86
N LEU A 21 39.06 -7.93 23.89
CA LEU A 21 39.21 -6.49 23.65
C LEU A 21 38.27 -5.76 24.62
N VAL A 22 38.89 -5.16 25.63
CA VAL A 22 38.32 -4.26 26.64
C VAL A 22 38.66 -2.84 26.20
N LEU A 23 37.70 -1.91 26.24
CA LEU A 23 37.87 -0.51 26.68
C LEU A 23 36.47 0.16 26.65
N CYS A 24 35.83 0.30 27.81
CA CYS A 24 35.90 1.44 28.74
C CYS A 24 34.86 2.53 28.42
N ILE A 25 33.72 2.39 29.09
CA ILE A 25 32.84 3.49 29.48
C ILE A 25 33.51 4.17 30.68
N HIS A 26 33.77 5.48 30.61
CA HIS A 26 34.09 6.27 31.79
C HIS A 26 33.26 7.55 31.85
N PHE A 27 32.34 7.54 32.81
CA PHE A 27 31.74 8.69 33.46
C PHE A 27 32.81 9.37 34.32
N CYS A 28 32.91 10.70 34.29
CA CYS A 28 33.58 11.45 35.37
C CYS A 28 32.88 12.78 35.63
N LEU A 29 32.48 12.98 36.89
CA LEU A 29 31.86 14.16 37.47
C LEU A 29 32.94 15.13 38.04
N ARG A 30 32.84 16.43 37.68
CA ARG A 30 33.05 17.71 38.47
C ARG A 30 34.30 17.96 39.38
N PRO A 31 34.54 19.19 39.95
CA PRO A 31 34.79 20.59 39.47
C PRO A 31 36.10 21.15 40.16
N PRO A 32 36.33 22.40 40.66
CA PRO A 32 36.00 23.82 40.32
C PRO A 32 37.27 24.77 40.23
N ASN A 33 37.06 26.10 40.13
CA ASN A 33 38.04 27.25 40.26
C ASN A 33 38.97 27.49 39.05
N SER A 34 39.34 28.71 38.59
CA SER A 34 39.16 30.11 39.00
C SER A 34 39.83 31.03 37.96
N VAL A 35 39.51 32.33 38.00
CA VAL A 35 40.31 33.50 37.54
C VAL A 35 39.95 34.12 36.16
N SER A 36 39.87 35.46 36.22
CA SER A 36 39.41 36.47 35.27
C SER A 36 40.52 37.18 34.47
N ALA A 37 40.14 37.66 33.26
CA ALA A 37 40.68 38.79 32.46
C ALA A 37 42.05 38.63 31.73
N PRO A 38 42.38 39.43 30.68
CA PRO A 38 41.69 40.59 30.08
C PRO A 38 41.49 40.54 28.54
N SER A 39 40.72 41.50 28.04
CA SER A 39 40.52 41.82 26.61
C SER A 39 41.74 42.54 25.98
N PRO A 40 42.02 42.34 24.68
CA PRO A 40 42.83 43.26 23.90
C PRO A 40 41.97 44.17 23.02
N SER A 41 42.31 45.46 23.05
CA SER A 41 41.75 46.55 22.25
C SER A 41 42.25 46.54 20.79
N VAL A 42 41.28 46.46 19.86
CA VAL A 42 41.09 47.10 18.53
C VAL A 42 42.32 47.62 17.73
N PRO A 43 42.32 47.39 16.41
CA PRO A 43 42.51 48.50 15.47
C PRO A 43 41.32 48.65 14.50
N ALA A 44 40.89 49.90 14.32
CA ALA A 44 39.77 50.28 13.47
C ALA A 44 40.08 50.05 11.98
N LEU A 45 39.18 49.39 11.26
CA LEU A 45 39.23 49.24 9.81
C LEU A 45 38.65 50.48 9.11
N PRO A 46 39.19 50.87 7.94
CA PRO A 46 38.76 52.09 7.24
C PRO A 46 37.33 51.93 6.69
N ALA A 47 36.59 53.05 6.70
CA ALA A 47 35.22 53.12 6.21
C ALA A 47 35.16 52.81 4.69
N VAL A 48 34.71 51.61 4.34
CA VAL A 48 34.38 51.25 2.96
C VAL A 48 33.04 51.89 2.60
N SER A 49 33.05 52.78 1.61
CA SER A 49 31.85 53.44 1.08
C SER A 49 30.74 52.42 0.75
N ARG A 50 29.49 52.73 1.16
CA ARG A 50 28.27 51.92 0.92
C ARG A 50 28.11 51.47 -0.54
N HIS A 51 28.70 52.21 -1.48
CA HIS A 51 28.65 51.89 -2.91
C HIS A 51 29.47 50.65 -3.31
N ASN A 52 30.53 50.31 -2.57
CA ASN A 52 31.39 49.14 -2.80
C ASN A 52 30.86 47.87 -2.13
N LEU A 53 30.14 48.00 -1.00
CA LEU A 53 29.50 46.87 -0.32
C LEU A 53 28.36 46.27 -1.15
N GLY A 54 27.56 47.10 -1.83
CA GLY A 54 26.51 46.65 -2.75
C GLY A 54 27.05 45.90 -3.98
N LYS A 55 28.17 46.35 -4.55
CA LYS A 55 28.83 45.65 -5.67
C LYS A 55 29.45 44.32 -5.24
N MET A 56 29.99 44.25 -4.02
CA MET A 56 30.57 43.02 -3.46
C MET A 56 29.49 41.98 -3.10
N LEU A 57 28.38 42.42 -2.48
CA LEU A 57 27.23 41.56 -2.18
C LEU A 57 26.51 41.09 -3.45
N GLY A 58 26.39 41.95 -4.47
CA GLY A 58 25.87 41.57 -5.78
C GLY A 58 26.73 40.52 -6.49
N ARG A 59 28.06 40.63 -6.39
CA ARG A 59 28.99 39.61 -6.91
C ARG A 59 28.87 38.30 -6.15
N LEU A 60 28.78 38.32 -4.82
CA LEU A 60 28.59 37.13 -3.97
C LEU A 60 27.24 36.42 -4.22
N ALA A 61 26.17 37.18 -4.43
CA ALA A 61 24.86 36.64 -4.79
C ALA A 61 24.87 36.02 -6.19
N ALA A 62 25.55 36.65 -7.15
CA ALA A 62 25.70 36.13 -8.50
C ALA A 62 26.57 34.86 -8.57
N THR A 63 27.68 34.78 -7.82
CA THR A 63 28.46 33.54 -7.71
C THR A 63 27.68 32.43 -7.03
N ARG A 64 26.93 32.70 -5.96
CA ARG A 64 26.03 31.69 -5.35
C ARG A 64 24.93 31.20 -6.28
N LEU A 65 24.32 32.10 -7.07
CA LEU A 65 23.30 31.72 -8.06
C LEU A 65 23.89 30.88 -9.20
N LEU A 66 25.12 31.16 -9.62
CA LEU A 66 25.83 30.36 -10.62
C LEU A 66 26.22 28.99 -10.08
N GLU A 67 26.67 28.90 -8.83
CA GLU A 67 26.94 27.61 -8.17
C GLU A 67 25.67 26.77 -8.00
N ILE A 68 24.55 27.37 -7.60
CA ILE A 68 23.25 26.70 -7.54
C ILE A 68 22.83 26.20 -8.94
N ARG A 69 22.98 27.03 -9.98
CA ARG A 69 22.67 26.63 -11.37
C ARG A 69 23.57 25.49 -11.86
N GLN A 70 24.85 25.49 -11.51
CA GLN A 70 25.77 24.41 -11.87
C GLN A 70 25.46 23.12 -11.09
N ALA A 71 25.07 23.22 -9.81
CA ALA A 71 24.61 22.09 -9.01
C ALA A 71 23.33 21.46 -9.59
N PHE A 72 22.37 22.27 -10.04
CA PHE A 72 21.15 21.79 -10.71
C PHE A 72 21.44 21.14 -12.06
N ARG A 73 22.37 21.67 -12.87
CA ARG A 73 22.76 21.03 -14.14
C ARG A 73 23.47 19.69 -13.94
N ARG A 74 24.33 19.58 -12.92
CA ARG A 74 24.99 18.31 -12.57
C ARG A 74 23.98 17.28 -12.04
N ALA A 75 23.06 17.69 -11.17
CA ALA A 75 21.98 16.83 -10.68
C ALA A 75 21.08 16.32 -11.81
N ALA A 76 20.74 17.16 -12.78
CA ALA A 76 19.95 16.78 -13.96
C ALA A 76 20.65 15.78 -14.89
N GLN A 77 21.99 15.69 -14.84
CA GLN A 77 22.78 14.76 -15.67
C GLN A 77 23.10 13.44 -14.98
N THR A 78 22.96 13.31 -13.65
CA THR A 78 23.39 12.11 -12.91
C THR A 78 22.32 11.42 -12.07
N SER A 79 21.06 11.87 -12.02
CA SER A 79 20.04 11.19 -11.21
C SER A 79 18.96 10.47 -12.03
N ARG A 80 19.04 9.13 -12.04
CA ARG A 80 17.83 8.30 -11.87
C ARG A 80 17.15 8.75 -10.56
N SER A 81 15.88 9.11 -10.65
CA SER A 81 14.99 9.49 -9.54
C SER A 81 15.23 10.85 -8.89
N PHE A 82 14.23 11.72 -9.03
CA PHE A 82 14.08 13.03 -8.39
C PHE A 82 14.00 12.95 -6.85
N SER A 83 13.79 11.74 -6.30
CA SER A 83 13.63 11.49 -4.86
C SER A 83 14.94 11.66 -4.07
N THR A 84 16.09 11.38 -4.68
CA THR A 84 17.39 11.44 -4.00
C THR A 84 17.90 12.87 -3.80
N ALA A 85 17.46 13.82 -4.64
CA ALA A 85 17.89 15.22 -4.56
C ALA A 85 17.25 15.97 -3.36
N LEU A 86 16.06 15.57 -2.90
CA LEU A 86 15.38 16.21 -1.77
C LEU A 86 15.97 15.81 -0.40
N ASN A 87 16.58 14.63 -0.30
CA ASN A 87 17.22 14.18 0.94
C ASN A 87 18.56 14.90 1.23
N TYR A 88 19.16 15.56 0.24
CA TYR A 88 20.44 16.29 0.42
C TYR A 88 20.29 17.70 0.99
N VAL A 89 19.06 18.19 1.20
CA VAL A 89 18.79 19.56 1.74
C VAL A 89 18.43 19.54 3.23
N SER A 90 18.54 18.39 3.90
CA SER A 90 18.19 18.22 5.31
C SER A 90 19.43 18.06 6.20
N PRO A 91 20.25 19.11 6.35
CA PRO A 91 20.57 19.52 7.73
C PRO A 91 20.83 21.03 7.84
N LEU A 92 19.78 21.86 7.81
CA LEU A 92 19.88 23.29 8.18
C LEU A 92 18.60 23.83 8.85
N ALA A 93 17.72 22.94 9.31
CA ALA A 93 16.48 23.29 10.00
C ALA A 93 16.59 23.03 11.51
N SER A 94 17.53 23.70 12.16
CA SER A 94 17.56 23.89 13.61
C SER A 94 17.66 25.39 13.90
N GLY A 95 16.56 26.10 13.65
CA GLY A 95 16.46 27.52 13.95
C GLY A 95 15.13 28.09 13.50
N ASN A 96 14.29 28.46 14.46
CA ASN A 96 13.13 29.32 14.25
C ASN A 96 13.59 30.63 13.61
N PHE A 97 13.46 30.77 12.29
CA PHE A 97 13.52 32.07 11.63
C PHE A 97 12.28 32.25 10.76
N LEU A 98 11.41 33.11 11.26
CA LEU A 98 10.23 33.66 10.61
C LEU A 98 10.70 34.46 9.38
N ILE A 99 10.71 33.84 8.18
CA ILE A 99 10.79 34.57 6.91
C ILE A 99 9.39 34.53 6.29
N ILE A 100 8.57 35.46 6.75
CA ILE A 100 7.36 35.92 6.06
C ILE A 100 7.77 37.17 5.27
N PHE A 101 7.19 37.35 4.09
CA PHE A 101 7.35 38.43 3.10
C PHE A 101 8.35 38.19 1.97
N LEU A 102 7.82 37.76 0.81
CA LEU A 102 7.92 38.48 -0.49
C LEU A 102 7.47 37.67 -1.72
N PHE A 103 6.73 36.58 -1.56
CA PHE A 103 5.99 35.99 -2.66
C PHE A 103 4.53 35.76 -2.25
N GLY A 104 3.63 36.54 -2.86
CA GLY A 104 2.18 36.40 -2.74
C GLY A 104 1.67 35.13 -3.41
N PHE A 105 2.09 33.98 -2.91
CA PHE A 105 1.40 32.73 -3.13
C PHE A 105 0.46 32.52 -1.95
N HIS A 106 -0.84 32.64 -2.21
CA HIS A 106 -1.87 32.08 -1.34
C HIS A 106 -1.46 30.64 -1.02
N PHE A 107 -1.15 30.38 0.26
CA PHE A 107 -1.00 29.04 0.80
C PHE A 107 -2.36 28.35 0.66
N ARG A 108 -2.58 27.71 -0.48
CA ARG A 108 -3.65 26.74 -0.64
C ARG A 108 -3.17 25.48 0.07
N ASP A 109 -3.60 25.36 1.32
CA ASP A 109 -3.72 24.14 2.12
C ASP A 109 -2.71 23.01 1.82
N PHE A 110 -1.67 22.92 2.65
CA PHE A 110 -0.65 21.87 2.60
C PHE A 110 -1.21 20.46 2.91
N SER A 111 -2.48 20.34 3.36
CA SER A 111 -3.14 19.05 3.58
C SER A 111 -3.34 18.27 2.27
N SER A 112 -3.49 18.98 1.14
CA SER A 112 -3.88 18.38 -0.14
C SER A 112 -2.73 17.64 -0.83
N VAL A 113 -1.47 18.05 -0.57
CA VAL A 113 -0.28 17.44 -1.19
C VAL A 113 0.08 16.10 -0.52
N ARG A 114 -0.32 15.89 0.74
CA ARG A 114 -0.07 14.63 1.46
C ARG A 114 -0.99 13.48 1.05
N LYS A 115 -2.18 13.75 0.50
CA LYS A 115 -3.17 12.71 0.15
C LYS A 115 -2.78 11.82 -1.04
N TRP A 116 -1.68 12.11 -1.73
CA TRP A 116 -1.36 11.52 -3.04
C TRP A 116 -0.48 10.26 -2.98
N PHE A 117 0.17 9.98 -1.86
CA PHE A 117 0.92 8.74 -1.70
C PHE A 117 0.01 7.69 -1.09
N ILE A 118 -0.13 6.54 -1.75
CA ILE A 118 -0.49 5.29 -1.06
C ILE A 118 0.62 5.08 -0.03
N PHE A 119 0.40 5.58 1.20
CA PHE A 119 1.43 5.54 2.22
C PHE A 119 1.74 4.07 2.51
N VAL A 120 3.01 3.71 2.40
CA VAL A 120 3.50 2.40 2.89
C VAL A 120 3.53 2.39 4.42
N GLN A 121 3.46 3.57 5.06
CA GLN A 121 3.45 3.75 6.51
C GLN A 121 2.04 4.08 7.02
N HIS A 122 1.75 3.63 8.24
CA HIS A 122 0.52 3.95 8.93
C HIS A 122 0.57 5.35 9.55
N ILE A 123 -0.57 6.03 9.56
CA ILE A 123 -0.80 7.28 10.29
C ILE A 123 -2.02 7.04 11.15
N ASP A 124 -1.88 7.23 12.45
CA ASP A 124 -2.97 7.03 13.40
C ASP A 124 -4.11 8.01 13.09
N SER A 125 -5.32 7.48 13.02
CA SER A 125 -6.56 8.24 12.96
C SER A 125 -7.54 7.72 14.01
N PRO A 126 -8.60 8.49 14.34
CA PRO A 126 -9.62 8.02 15.28
C PRO A 126 -10.25 6.68 14.87
N ASP A 127 -10.41 6.46 13.57
CA ASP A 127 -11.02 5.25 13.00
C ASP A 127 -10.01 4.13 12.69
N ASN A 128 -8.70 4.42 12.72
CA ASN A 128 -7.63 3.46 12.45
C ASN A 128 -6.41 3.75 13.32
N ASN A 129 -6.29 3.03 14.43
CA ASN A 129 -5.16 3.09 15.35
C ASN A 129 -4.91 1.69 15.96
N PRO A 130 -3.74 1.43 16.55
CA PRO A 130 -3.44 0.12 17.14
C PRO A 130 -4.22 -0.18 18.44
N ASP A 131 -4.73 0.85 19.12
CA ASP A 131 -5.38 0.74 20.43
C ASP A 131 -6.88 0.38 20.33
N MET A 132 -7.50 0.55 19.16
CA MET A 132 -8.90 0.21 18.95
C MET A 132 -9.11 -1.31 19.15
N PRO A 133 -10.13 -1.73 19.92
CA PRO A 133 -10.43 -3.14 20.09
C PRO A 133 -10.97 -3.72 18.77
N TRP A 134 -10.34 -4.78 18.29
CA TRP A 134 -10.80 -5.53 17.12
C TRP A 134 -10.57 -7.02 17.33
N GLU A 135 -11.59 -7.82 17.05
CA GLU A 135 -11.55 -9.27 17.06
C GLU A 135 -12.51 -9.85 16.02
N PHE A 136 -12.31 -11.11 15.63
CA PHE A 136 -13.27 -11.80 14.76
C PHE A 136 -14.58 -12.04 15.52
N ASN A 137 -15.71 -11.78 14.86
CA ASN A 137 -17.04 -12.06 15.40
C ASN A 137 -17.24 -13.58 15.57
N SER A 138 -18.23 -13.98 16.37
CA SER A 138 -18.46 -15.39 16.72
C SER A 138 -18.58 -16.33 15.50
N GLN A 139 -19.26 -15.89 14.44
CA GLN A 139 -19.41 -16.65 13.21
C GLN A 139 -18.09 -16.80 12.45
N ASN A 140 -17.30 -15.73 12.34
CA ASN A 140 -16.02 -15.76 11.65
C ASN A 140 -14.96 -16.51 12.47
N GLN A 141 -15.08 -16.64 13.79
CA GLN A 141 -14.19 -17.47 14.60
C GLN A 141 -14.22 -18.95 14.17
N GLU A 142 -15.37 -19.45 13.70
CA GLU A 142 -15.46 -20.80 13.15
C GLU A 142 -14.70 -20.91 11.82
N LYS A 143 -14.88 -19.93 10.92
CA LYS A 143 -14.13 -19.83 9.65
C LYS A 143 -12.62 -19.70 9.90
N VAL A 144 -12.21 -18.96 10.93
CA VAL A 144 -10.80 -18.83 11.34
C VAL A 144 -10.22 -20.21 11.70
N LYS A 145 -10.92 -20.99 12.51
CA LYS A 145 -10.49 -22.35 12.88
C LYS A 145 -10.40 -23.27 11.67
N GLU A 146 -11.39 -23.21 10.78
CA GLU A 146 -11.40 -23.96 9.52
C GLU A 146 -10.20 -23.61 8.64
N ILE A 147 -9.97 -22.31 8.39
CA ILE A 147 -8.85 -21.84 7.58
C ILE A 147 -7.50 -22.31 8.15
N ILE A 148 -7.31 -22.23 9.47
CA ILE A 148 -6.07 -22.68 10.11
C ILE A 148 -5.91 -24.20 9.97
N SER A 149 -7.00 -24.97 10.00
CA SER A 149 -6.97 -26.44 9.89
C SER A 149 -6.44 -26.95 8.54
N HIS A 150 -6.50 -26.12 7.48
CA HIS A 150 -5.92 -26.45 6.18
C HIS A 150 -4.39 -26.50 6.18
N TYR A 151 -3.74 -25.94 7.21
CA TYR A 151 -2.29 -25.82 7.29
C TYR A 151 -1.73 -26.62 8.46
N PRO A 152 -0.48 -27.13 8.36
CA PRO A 152 0.19 -27.77 9.47
C PRO A 152 0.31 -26.84 10.69
N SER A 153 0.24 -27.40 11.91
CA SER A 153 0.18 -26.63 13.16
C SER A 153 1.33 -25.64 13.36
N ASN A 154 2.53 -25.99 12.90
CA ASN A 154 3.73 -25.16 12.98
C ASN A 154 3.86 -24.13 11.83
N TYR A 155 3.06 -24.26 10.76
CA TYR A 155 3.06 -23.38 9.59
C TYR A 155 1.74 -22.60 9.42
N LYS A 156 1.07 -22.30 10.55
CA LYS A 156 -0.14 -21.47 10.58
C LYS A 156 0.01 -20.07 9.99
N GLN A 157 1.23 -19.56 9.84
CA GLN A 157 1.49 -18.32 9.09
C GLN A 157 0.95 -18.38 7.65
N SER A 158 0.87 -19.58 7.05
CA SER A 158 0.26 -19.78 5.72
C SER A 158 -1.20 -19.31 5.64
N ALA A 159 -1.90 -19.25 6.78
CA ALA A 159 -3.27 -18.73 6.87
C ALA A 159 -3.37 -17.19 6.82
N VAL A 160 -2.26 -16.46 6.74
CA VAL A 160 -2.27 -14.99 6.83
C VAL A 160 -3.14 -14.31 5.75
N ILE A 161 -3.07 -14.79 4.50
CA ILE A 161 -3.84 -14.23 3.38
C ILE A 161 -5.36 -14.44 3.60
N PRO A 162 -5.85 -15.69 3.79
CA PRO A 162 -7.29 -15.89 3.99
C PRO A 162 -7.82 -15.24 5.27
N LEU A 163 -7.01 -15.15 6.34
CA LEU A 163 -7.42 -14.46 7.57
C LEU A 163 -7.48 -12.94 7.41
N LEU A 164 -6.54 -12.34 6.67
CA LEU A 164 -6.62 -10.92 6.33
C LEU A 164 -7.80 -10.63 5.41
N ASP A 165 -8.06 -11.49 4.42
CA ASP A 165 -9.22 -11.33 3.54
C ASP A 165 -10.54 -11.43 4.34
N LEU A 166 -10.66 -12.41 5.24
CA LEU A 166 -11.81 -12.52 6.14
C LEU A 166 -11.95 -11.29 7.06
N ALA A 167 -10.85 -10.76 7.57
CA ALA A 167 -10.85 -9.55 8.38
C ALA A 167 -11.31 -8.32 7.59
N GLN A 168 -10.86 -8.19 6.34
CA GLN A 168 -11.29 -7.14 5.42
C GLN A 168 -12.78 -7.22 5.13
N GLN A 169 -13.30 -8.43 4.86
CA GLN A 169 -14.72 -8.65 4.65
C GLN A 169 -15.53 -8.30 5.90
N GLN A 170 -15.10 -8.74 7.09
CA GLN A 170 -15.77 -8.44 8.36
C GLN A 170 -15.82 -6.93 8.65
N HIS A 171 -14.72 -6.21 8.37
CA HIS A 171 -14.58 -4.80 8.69
C HIS A 171 -15.11 -3.85 7.61
N GLY A 172 -15.91 -4.35 6.67
CA GLY A 172 -16.58 -3.51 5.67
C GLY A 172 -15.63 -3.04 4.55
N GLY A 173 -14.69 -3.89 4.15
CA GLY A 173 -13.93 -3.73 2.91
C GLY A 173 -12.54 -3.13 3.04
N TRP A 174 -12.05 -2.90 4.26
CA TRP A 174 -10.69 -2.43 4.52
C TRP A 174 -10.12 -2.98 5.83
N LEU A 175 -8.80 -2.86 5.99
CA LEU A 175 -8.02 -3.44 7.08
C LEU A 175 -7.45 -2.34 7.99
N PRO A 176 -8.00 -2.16 9.20
CA PRO A 176 -7.37 -1.33 10.21
C PRO A 176 -6.14 -2.06 10.79
N VAL A 177 -5.24 -1.28 11.39
CA VAL A 177 -4.03 -1.83 12.01
C VAL A 177 -4.36 -2.78 13.16
N SER A 178 -5.43 -2.51 13.90
CA SER A 178 -5.95 -3.40 14.94
C SER A 178 -6.39 -4.77 14.38
N ALA A 179 -7.02 -4.82 13.21
CA ALA A 179 -7.37 -6.09 12.57
C ALA A 179 -6.14 -6.89 12.17
N MET A 180 -5.13 -6.23 11.60
CA MET A 180 -3.84 -6.87 11.28
C MET A 180 -3.15 -7.39 12.55
N ASN A 181 -3.20 -6.63 13.65
CA ASN A 181 -2.68 -7.05 14.95
C ASN A 181 -3.43 -8.26 15.52
N ALA A 182 -4.76 -8.30 15.39
CA ALA A 182 -5.56 -9.43 15.82
C ALA A 182 -5.24 -10.68 15.01
N VAL A 183 -5.12 -10.56 13.68
CA VAL A 183 -4.65 -11.66 12.82
C VAL A 183 -3.28 -12.14 13.28
N ALA A 184 -2.33 -11.23 13.51
CA ALA A 184 -0.98 -11.58 13.98
C ALA A 184 -1.00 -12.39 15.30
N LYS A 185 -1.89 -12.04 16.24
CA LYS A 185 -2.10 -12.80 17.48
C LYS A 185 -2.64 -14.21 17.21
N VAL A 186 -3.62 -14.35 16.32
CA VAL A 186 -4.23 -15.64 15.97
C VAL A 186 -3.21 -16.61 15.33
N ILE A 187 -2.37 -16.11 14.42
CA ILE A 187 -1.33 -16.94 13.77
C ILE A 187 0.02 -16.94 14.51
N GLU A 188 0.10 -16.28 15.67
CA GLU A 188 1.30 -16.15 16.52
C GLU A 188 2.58 -15.75 15.74
N VAL A 189 2.47 -14.73 14.90
CA VAL A 189 3.63 -14.12 14.22
C VAL A 189 3.81 -12.68 14.66
N ALA A 190 5.01 -12.13 14.46
CA ALA A 190 5.23 -10.71 14.68
C ALA A 190 4.31 -9.87 13.76
N PRO A 191 3.62 -8.83 14.26
CA PRO A 191 2.69 -8.02 13.46
C PRO A 191 3.29 -7.46 12.16
N ILE A 192 4.59 -7.17 12.16
CA ILE A 192 5.31 -6.70 10.97
C ILE A 192 5.17 -7.65 9.78
N ARG A 193 5.11 -8.97 9.98
CA ARG A 193 4.93 -9.94 8.89
C ARG A 193 3.53 -9.83 8.28
N VAL A 194 2.53 -9.52 9.09
CA VAL A 194 1.16 -9.28 8.63
C VAL A 194 1.09 -7.94 7.88
N TYR A 195 1.77 -6.91 8.37
CA TYR A 195 1.85 -5.61 7.68
C TYR A 195 2.54 -5.72 6.31
N GLU A 196 3.63 -6.49 6.22
CA GLU A 196 4.30 -6.77 4.94
C GLU A 196 3.33 -7.39 3.94
N VAL A 197 2.57 -8.41 4.35
CA VAL A 197 1.56 -9.05 3.49
C VAL A 197 0.44 -8.06 3.11
N ALA A 198 -0.13 -7.35 4.08
CA ALA A 198 -1.24 -6.41 3.86
C ALA A 198 -0.85 -5.21 2.97
N THR A 199 0.44 -4.86 2.91
CA THR A 199 0.94 -3.78 2.04
C THR A 199 1.39 -4.28 0.67
N PHE A 200 1.76 -5.55 0.57
CA PHE A 200 2.27 -6.16 -0.66
C PHE A 200 1.17 -6.55 -1.64
N TYR A 201 0.07 -7.16 -1.16
CA TYR A 201 -1.04 -7.57 -2.02
C TYR A 201 -2.03 -6.43 -2.25
N SER A 202 -2.33 -6.14 -3.51
CA SER A 202 -3.20 -5.02 -3.90
C SER A 202 -4.67 -5.19 -3.50
N MET A 203 -5.13 -6.42 -3.25
CA MET A 203 -6.49 -6.69 -2.78
C MET A 203 -6.75 -6.15 -1.37
N PHE A 204 -5.69 -5.98 -0.57
CA PHE A 204 -5.80 -5.55 0.80
C PHE A 204 -5.92 -4.03 0.91
N ASN A 205 -7.15 -3.56 1.10
CA ASN A 205 -7.44 -2.15 1.25
C ASN A 205 -7.06 -1.70 2.66
N ARG A 206 -6.18 -0.70 2.78
CA ARG A 206 -5.72 -0.18 4.09
C ARG A 206 -6.39 1.13 4.48
N THR A 207 -7.28 1.61 3.63
CA THR A 207 -8.11 2.80 3.82
C THR A 207 -9.55 2.44 3.45
N PRO A 208 -10.56 3.10 4.03
CA PRO A 208 -11.96 2.85 3.69
C PRO A 208 -12.22 3.05 2.19
N VAL A 209 -12.92 2.11 1.56
CA VAL A 209 -13.26 2.12 0.12
C VAL A 209 -14.77 2.26 -0.15
N GLY A 210 -15.58 2.45 0.89
CA GLY A 210 -17.04 2.42 0.77
C GLY A 210 -17.60 1.00 0.67
N LYS A 211 -18.91 0.88 0.43
CA LYS A 211 -19.61 -0.43 0.38
C LYS A 211 -19.30 -1.24 -0.88
N TYR A 212 -19.12 -0.58 -2.01
CA TYR A 212 -18.85 -1.18 -3.31
C TYR A 212 -17.54 -0.62 -3.85
N HIS A 213 -16.53 -1.46 -3.93
CA HIS A 213 -15.28 -1.09 -4.58
C HIS A 213 -15.31 -1.56 -6.04
N LEU A 214 -15.40 -0.60 -6.95
CA LEU A 214 -15.47 -0.83 -8.40
C LEU A 214 -14.04 -0.88 -8.95
N LEU A 215 -13.61 -2.07 -9.35
CA LEU A 215 -12.26 -2.36 -9.81
C LEU A 215 -12.25 -2.48 -11.33
N VAL A 216 -11.68 -1.50 -12.02
CA VAL A 216 -11.62 -1.46 -13.49
C VAL A 216 -10.28 -2.01 -13.96
N CYS A 217 -10.30 -2.97 -14.90
CA CYS A 217 -9.07 -3.53 -15.45
C CYS A 217 -8.38 -2.53 -16.40
N GLY A 218 -7.16 -2.10 -16.06
CA GLY A 218 -6.36 -1.13 -16.83
C GLY A 218 -5.39 -1.75 -17.86
N THR A 219 -5.22 -3.07 -17.86
CA THR A 219 -4.18 -3.73 -18.69
C THR A 219 -4.48 -3.70 -20.19
N THR A 220 -3.43 -3.90 -21.00
CA THR A 220 -3.45 -3.78 -22.46
C THR A 220 -4.66 -4.43 -23.14
N PRO A 221 -5.06 -5.69 -22.86
CA PRO A 221 -6.23 -6.30 -23.51
C PRO A 221 -7.53 -5.54 -23.24
N CYS A 222 -7.72 -5.03 -22.03
CA CYS A 222 -8.88 -4.19 -21.68
C CYS A 222 -8.73 -2.78 -22.24
N MET A 223 -7.52 -2.21 -22.19
CA MET A 223 -7.22 -0.88 -22.73
C MET A 223 -7.55 -0.77 -24.22
N ILE A 224 -7.13 -1.72 -25.05
CA ILE A 224 -7.43 -1.71 -26.51
C ILE A 224 -8.90 -2.00 -26.82
N ARG A 225 -9.65 -2.53 -25.85
CA ARG A 225 -11.10 -2.79 -25.93
C ARG A 225 -11.94 -1.67 -25.30
N GLY A 226 -11.32 -0.57 -24.92
CA GLY A 226 -12.00 0.64 -24.47
C GLY A 226 -12.24 0.74 -22.96
N SER A 227 -11.40 0.11 -22.13
CA SER A 227 -11.54 0.15 -20.67
C SER A 227 -11.31 1.54 -20.07
N ARG A 228 -10.53 2.41 -20.73
CA ARG A 228 -10.32 3.79 -20.27
C ARG A 228 -11.61 4.60 -20.35
N GLU A 229 -12.39 4.39 -21.42
CA GLU A 229 -13.71 4.99 -21.58
C GLU A 229 -14.70 4.48 -20.52
N ILE A 230 -14.54 3.23 -20.05
CA ILE A 230 -15.31 2.69 -18.93
C ILE A 230 -14.96 3.41 -17.63
N GLU A 231 -13.67 3.54 -17.32
CA GLU A 231 -13.21 4.23 -16.12
C GLU A 231 -13.63 5.70 -16.11
N ASP A 232 -13.45 6.42 -17.23
CA ASP A 232 -13.85 7.82 -17.37
C ASP A 232 -15.37 8.00 -17.18
N ALA A 233 -16.17 7.08 -17.73
CA ALA A 233 -17.63 7.11 -17.53
C ALA A 233 -18.01 6.89 -16.06
N LEU A 234 -17.35 5.97 -15.37
CA LEU A 234 -17.55 5.72 -13.94
C LEU A 234 -17.19 6.94 -13.08
N LEU A 235 -15.98 7.48 -13.27
CA LEU A 235 -15.49 8.62 -12.50
C LEU A 235 -16.35 9.86 -12.72
N LYS A 236 -16.76 10.11 -13.98
CA LYS A 236 -17.65 11.23 -14.31
C LYS A 236 -19.04 11.06 -13.70
N HIS A 237 -19.59 9.86 -13.73
CA HIS A 237 -20.92 9.57 -13.19
C HIS A 237 -20.96 9.66 -11.66
N LEU A 238 -19.93 9.13 -10.99
CA LEU A 238 -19.82 9.15 -9.53
C LEU A 238 -19.32 10.51 -8.99
N GLY A 239 -18.68 11.33 -9.82
CA GLY A 239 -18.18 12.65 -9.42
C GLY A 239 -17.01 12.59 -8.45
N VAL A 240 -16.21 11.52 -8.51
CA VAL A 240 -15.04 11.28 -7.65
C VAL A 240 -13.77 11.15 -8.47
N LYS A 241 -12.63 11.32 -7.82
CA LYS A 241 -11.34 10.93 -8.40
C LYS A 241 -11.08 9.43 -8.15
N ARG A 242 -10.12 8.88 -8.89
CA ARG A 242 -9.63 7.52 -8.65
C ARG A 242 -9.24 7.34 -7.18
N ASN A 243 -9.64 6.22 -6.58
CA ASN A 243 -9.43 5.85 -5.18
C ASN A 243 -10.06 6.81 -4.14
N GLU A 244 -10.96 7.70 -4.56
CA GLU A 244 -11.77 8.51 -3.65
C GLU A 244 -13.13 7.86 -3.45
N VAL A 245 -13.61 7.86 -2.20
CA VAL A 245 -14.94 7.35 -1.86
C VAL A 245 -15.96 8.44 -2.11
N THR A 246 -17.10 8.07 -2.69
CA THR A 246 -18.23 8.97 -2.90
C THR A 246 -18.76 9.51 -1.56
N LYS A 247 -19.37 10.70 -1.59
CA LYS A 247 -19.87 11.37 -0.37
C LYS A 247 -20.95 10.59 0.38
N ASP A 248 -21.67 9.72 -0.33
CA ASP A 248 -22.66 8.80 0.24
C ASP A 248 -22.03 7.55 0.89
N GLY A 249 -20.70 7.38 0.78
CA GLY A 249 -19.97 6.23 1.33
C GLY A 249 -20.22 4.92 0.59
N LEU A 250 -20.90 4.95 -0.56
CA LEU A 250 -21.32 3.74 -1.25
C LEU A 250 -20.28 3.21 -2.22
N PHE A 251 -19.65 4.07 -3.03
CA PHE A 251 -18.80 3.63 -4.13
C PHE A 251 -17.40 4.21 -4.05
N SER A 252 -16.44 3.47 -4.58
CA SER A 252 -15.14 4.00 -4.98
C SER A 252 -14.68 3.29 -6.26
N VAL A 253 -13.83 3.95 -7.03
CA VAL A 253 -13.29 3.41 -8.28
C VAL A 253 -11.79 3.21 -8.13
N GLY A 254 -11.34 1.98 -8.27
CA GLY A 254 -9.93 1.60 -8.30
C GLY A 254 -9.54 1.03 -9.66
N GLU A 255 -8.32 1.31 -10.10
CA GLU A 255 -7.72 0.62 -11.23
C GLU A 255 -7.06 -0.67 -10.71
N MET A 256 -7.31 -1.78 -11.38
CA MET A 256 -6.64 -3.05 -11.15
C MET A 256 -5.97 -3.53 -12.42
N GLU A 257 -4.95 -4.36 -12.23
CA GLU A 257 -4.22 -4.98 -13.33
C GLU A 257 -5.03 -6.14 -13.94
N CYS A 258 -4.36 -7.08 -14.61
CA CYS A 258 -5.03 -8.17 -15.31
C CYS A 258 -5.91 -9.00 -14.35
N MET A 259 -7.22 -8.98 -14.59
CA MET A 259 -8.21 -9.75 -13.83
C MET A 259 -8.49 -11.13 -14.43
N GLY A 260 -7.74 -11.56 -15.46
CA GLY A 260 -7.92 -12.88 -16.07
C GLY A 260 -9.15 -13.06 -16.98
N SER A 261 -9.99 -12.04 -17.13
CA SER A 261 -11.18 -12.06 -18.00
C SER A 261 -10.93 -11.40 -19.37
N CYS A 262 -9.82 -11.78 -20.01
CA CYS A 262 -9.30 -11.08 -21.19
C CYS A 262 -10.16 -11.27 -22.45
N VAL A 263 -10.76 -12.45 -22.65
CA VAL A 263 -11.63 -12.71 -23.81
C VAL A 263 -12.97 -11.97 -23.71
N ASN A 264 -13.35 -11.59 -22.49
CA ASN A 264 -14.54 -10.81 -22.16
C ASN A 264 -14.21 -9.32 -21.90
N ALA A 265 -13.10 -8.84 -22.46
CA ALA A 265 -12.73 -7.44 -22.33
C ALA A 265 -13.68 -6.50 -23.11
N PRO A 266 -14.04 -5.33 -22.55
CA PRO A 266 -13.59 -4.77 -21.27
C PRO A 266 -14.43 -5.26 -20.08
N MET A 267 -13.85 -5.23 -18.88
CA MET A 267 -14.50 -5.76 -17.67
C MET A 267 -14.28 -4.85 -16.46
N ILE A 268 -15.19 -4.97 -15.50
CA ILE A 268 -15.06 -4.42 -14.15
C ILE A 268 -15.37 -5.52 -13.14
N THR A 269 -14.74 -5.44 -11.97
CA THR A 269 -15.10 -6.26 -10.82
C THR A 269 -15.73 -5.38 -9.76
N VAL A 270 -16.80 -5.84 -9.13
CA VAL A 270 -17.40 -5.18 -7.98
C VAL A 270 -17.15 -6.03 -6.75
N ALA A 271 -16.39 -5.49 -5.81
CA ALA A 271 -16.30 -6.03 -4.46
C ALA A 271 -17.44 -5.43 -3.63
N ASP A 272 -18.43 -6.26 -3.29
CA ASP A 272 -19.56 -5.90 -2.44
C ASP A 272 -19.23 -6.19 -0.98
N TYR A 273 -18.96 -5.13 -0.22
CA TYR A 273 -18.72 -5.15 1.22
C TYR A 273 -19.94 -4.75 2.04
N SER A 274 -21.13 -4.60 1.43
CA SER A 274 -22.33 -4.09 2.09
C SER A 274 -22.81 -4.96 3.26
N SER A 275 -22.63 -6.28 3.15
CA SER A 275 -23.15 -7.29 4.08
C SER A 275 -22.04 -8.00 4.88
N GLY A 276 -20.83 -7.41 4.91
CA GLY A 276 -19.68 -8.01 5.60
C GLY A 276 -19.28 -9.39 5.04
N SER A 277 -18.80 -10.28 5.90
CA SER A 277 -18.28 -11.61 5.53
C SER A 277 -19.33 -12.68 5.18
N GLU A 278 -20.62 -12.42 5.38
CA GLU A 278 -21.68 -13.36 5.01
C GLU A 278 -22.20 -13.13 3.58
N GLY A 279 -22.29 -11.87 3.16
CA GLY A 279 -22.77 -11.48 1.84
C GLY A 279 -21.68 -10.92 0.92
N TYR A 280 -20.40 -11.08 1.29
CA TYR A 280 -19.30 -10.64 0.46
C TYR A 280 -19.36 -11.31 -0.91
N SER A 281 -19.31 -10.51 -1.96
CA SER A 281 -19.20 -11.00 -3.32
C SER A 281 -18.15 -10.21 -4.10
N TYR A 282 -17.38 -10.92 -4.90
CA TYR A 282 -16.33 -10.34 -5.76
C TYR A 282 -16.71 -10.62 -7.21
N ASN A 283 -17.73 -9.92 -7.68
CA ASN A 283 -18.45 -10.24 -8.91
C ASN A 283 -17.76 -9.64 -10.13
N TYR A 284 -17.59 -10.45 -11.17
CA TYR A 284 -17.06 -10.03 -12.45
C TYR A 284 -18.21 -9.57 -13.32
N TYR A 285 -18.14 -8.36 -13.85
CA TYR A 285 -19.05 -7.86 -14.88
C TYR A 285 -18.22 -7.60 -16.14
N GLU A 286 -18.45 -8.45 -17.13
CA GLU A 286 -17.57 -8.58 -18.29
C GLU A 286 -18.30 -8.13 -19.56
N ASP A 287 -17.57 -7.91 -20.65
CA ASP A 287 -18.11 -7.37 -21.91
C ASP A 287 -18.93 -6.09 -21.71
N VAL A 288 -18.48 -5.23 -20.80
CA VAL A 288 -19.24 -4.05 -20.40
C VAL A 288 -19.06 -2.89 -21.39
N THR A 289 -20.02 -1.97 -21.38
CA THR A 289 -19.97 -0.71 -22.14
C THR A 289 -20.15 0.46 -21.20
N PRO A 290 -19.76 1.70 -21.56
CA PRO A 290 -19.90 2.86 -20.67
C PRO A 290 -21.32 3.02 -20.16
N LYS A 291 -22.33 2.80 -21.02
CA LYS A 291 -23.74 2.81 -20.65
C LYS A 291 -24.06 1.71 -19.64
N ARG A 292 -23.63 0.48 -19.92
CA ARG A 292 -23.92 -0.68 -19.07
C ARG A 292 -23.30 -0.54 -17.69
N VAL A 293 -22.10 0.02 -17.59
CA VAL A 293 -21.43 0.22 -16.29
C VAL A 293 -22.16 1.24 -15.42
N VAL A 294 -22.67 2.33 -16.01
CA VAL A 294 -23.53 3.28 -15.29
C VAL A 294 -24.83 2.62 -14.82
N GLU A 295 -25.47 1.80 -15.66
CA GLU A 295 -26.64 1.01 -15.26
C GLU A 295 -26.32 0.07 -14.09
N ILE A 296 -25.17 -0.60 -14.13
CA ILE A 296 -24.72 -1.49 -13.03
C ILE A 296 -24.61 -0.70 -11.72
N VAL A 297 -23.98 0.48 -11.74
CA VAL A 297 -23.85 1.34 -10.55
C VAL A 297 -25.19 1.77 -9.99
N GLU A 298 -26.15 2.17 -10.84
CA GLU A 298 -27.48 2.57 -10.38
C GLU A 298 -28.26 1.41 -9.78
N LEU A 299 -28.15 0.21 -10.35
CA LEU A 299 -28.80 -0.99 -9.82
C LEU A 299 -28.18 -1.42 -8.49
N LEU A 300 -26.85 -1.35 -8.36
CA LEU A 300 -26.17 -1.57 -7.08
C LEU A 300 -26.58 -0.53 -6.03
N ARG A 301 -26.77 0.74 -6.42
CA ARG A 301 -27.24 1.79 -5.50
C ARG A 301 -28.64 1.48 -4.96
N LYS A 302 -29.49 0.85 -5.77
CA LYS A 302 -30.83 0.37 -5.35
C LYS A 302 -30.78 -0.90 -4.49
N GLY A 303 -29.61 -1.54 -4.36
CA GLY A 303 -29.45 -2.81 -3.67
C GLY A 303 -29.91 -4.03 -4.49
N GLU A 304 -30.04 -3.88 -5.82
CA GLU A 304 -30.42 -4.98 -6.69
C GLU A 304 -29.21 -5.88 -7.00
N LYS A 305 -29.42 -7.20 -6.93
CA LYS A 305 -28.39 -8.18 -7.29
C LYS A 305 -28.40 -8.43 -8.78
N LEU A 306 -27.32 -8.05 -9.45
CA LEU A 306 -27.09 -8.27 -10.87
C LEU A 306 -26.42 -9.63 -11.12
N PRO A 307 -26.80 -10.35 -12.19
CA PRO A 307 -26.11 -11.58 -12.56
C PRO A 307 -24.64 -11.28 -12.94
N PRO A 308 -23.67 -11.91 -12.28
CA PRO A 308 -22.26 -11.80 -12.66
C PRO A 308 -21.98 -12.53 -13.98
N GLY A 309 -20.87 -12.19 -14.61
CA GLY A 309 -20.40 -12.72 -15.89
C GLY A 309 -20.57 -11.71 -17.04
N THR A 310 -20.56 -12.24 -18.27
CA THR A 310 -20.73 -11.44 -19.48
C THR A 310 -22.05 -10.67 -19.48
N GLN A 311 -21.94 -9.37 -19.73
CA GLN A 311 -23.08 -8.48 -19.93
C GLN A 311 -23.52 -8.45 -21.41
N ASN A 312 -22.87 -9.24 -22.27
CA ASN A 312 -23.26 -9.45 -23.67
C ASN A 312 -24.07 -10.75 -23.81
N ALA A 313 -25.37 -10.62 -24.04
CA ALA A 313 -26.29 -11.75 -24.18
C ALA A 313 -26.01 -12.66 -25.39
N LYS A 314 -25.23 -12.23 -26.39
CA LYS A 314 -24.91 -13.03 -27.58
C LYS A 314 -23.78 -14.03 -27.34
N ARG A 315 -23.25 -14.08 -26.12
CA ARG A 315 -22.12 -14.90 -25.73
C ARG A 315 -22.47 -15.71 -24.49
N ILE A 316 -21.96 -16.93 -24.43
CA ILE A 316 -22.02 -17.77 -23.22
C ILE A 316 -20.68 -17.66 -22.51
N MET A 317 -20.65 -17.03 -21.34
CA MET A 317 -19.43 -16.84 -20.54
C MET A 317 -18.24 -16.36 -21.41
N SER A 318 -17.22 -17.18 -21.62
CA SER A 318 -16.01 -16.89 -22.41
C SER A 318 -16.06 -17.34 -23.88
N GLY A 319 -17.22 -17.78 -24.36
CA GLY A 319 -17.40 -18.30 -25.71
C GLY A 319 -17.25 -17.24 -26.82
N PRO A 320 -17.12 -17.66 -28.09
CA PRO A 320 -17.28 -16.76 -29.23
C PRO A 320 -18.63 -16.04 -29.19
N GLU A 321 -18.65 -14.79 -29.63
CA GLU A 321 -19.91 -14.06 -29.82
C GLU A 321 -20.69 -14.66 -31.01
N GLY A 322 -21.99 -14.92 -30.83
CA GLY A 322 -22.83 -15.56 -31.84
C GLY A 322 -22.96 -17.08 -31.72
N GLY A 323 -22.38 -17.67 -30.67
CA GLY A 323 -22.44 -19.10 -30.38
C GLY A 323 -21.08 -19.78 -30.45
N ASN A 324 -20.92 -20.85 -29.66
CA ASN A 324 -19.66 -21.57 -29.60
C ASN A 324 -19.32 -22.23 -30.94
N THR A 325 -18.06 -22.16 -31.37
CA THR A 325 -17.56 -22.82 -32.58
C THR A 325 -17.02 -24.23 -32.30
N THR A 326 -16.86 -24.56 -31.03
CA THR A 326 -16.43 -25.87 -30.50
C THR A 326 -17.34 -26.28 -29.34
N LEU A 327 -17.16 -27.48 -28.79
CA LEU A 327 -17.98 -28.01 -27.69
C LEU A 327 -19.48 -28.05 -28.03
N LEU A 328 -19.80 -28.45 -29.27
CA LEU A 328 -21.17 -28.53 -29.80
C LEU A 328 -21.88 -29.84 -29.46
N THR A 329 -21.12 -30.86 -29.09
CA THR A 329 -21.62 -32.20 -28.80
C THR A 329 -21.53 -32.49 -27.32
N ASP A 330 -22.41 -33.36 -26.82
CA ASP A 330 -22.35 -33.82 -25.44
C ASP A 330 -20.98 -34.42 -25.09
N PRO A 331 -20.43 -34.11 -23.91
CA PRO A 331 -19.13 -34.61 -23.49
C PRO A 331 -19.20 -36.14 -23.30
N LYS A 332 -18.27 -36.85 -23.93
CA LYS A 332 -18.10 -38.30 -23.77
C LYS A 332 -16.76 -38.58 -23.07
N PRO A 333 -16.67 -39.63 -22.24
CA PRO A 333 -15.38 -40.05 -21.72
C PRO A 333 -14.45 -40.35 -22.90
N PRO A 334 -13.23 -39.78 -22.92
CA PRO A 334 -12.28 -40.11 -23.97
C PRO A 334 -11.96 -41.60 -23.89
N PRO A 335 -11.59 -42.26 -25.00
CA PRO A 335 -11.03 -43.60 -24.92
C PRO A 335 -9.73 -43.50 -24.11
N CYS A 336 -9.76 -43.96 -22.85
CA CYS A 336 -8.56 -44.11 -22.05
C CYS A 336 -7.71 -45.18 -22.73
N ARG A 337 -6.48 -44.85 -23.11
CA ARG A 337 -5.51 -45.84 -23.57
C ARG A 337 -5.28 -46.80 -22.40
N ASP A 338 -5.75 -48.03 -22.54
CA ASP A 338 -5.41 -49.09 -21.62
C ASP A 338 -3.91 -49.35 -21.77
N LEU A 339 -3.12 -48.95 -20.76
CA LEU A 339 -1.68 -49.10 -20.76
C LEU A 339 -1.27 -50.58 -20.62
N ASP A 340 -2.20 -51.42 -20.14
CA ASP A 340 -1.98 -52.86 -19.92
C ASP A 340 -2.41 -53.70 -21.15
N ALA A 341 -2.97 -53.09 -22.19
CA ALA A 341 -3.47 -53.76 -23.40
C ALA A 341 -2.44 -53.87 -24.55
N CYS A 342 -1.13 -53.71 -24.28
CA CYS A 342 -0.05 -53.79 -25.27
C CYS A 342 0.84 -55.03 -25.09
#